data_AF-A0A1G2F4F2-F1
#
_entry.id   AF-A0A1G2F4F2-F1
#
_cell.length_a   1.000
_cell.length_b   1.000
_cell.length_c   1.000
_cell.angle_alpha   90.00
_cell.angle_beta   90.00
_cell.angle_gamma   90.00
#
_symmetry.space_group_name_H-M   'P 1'
#
loop_
_entity.id
_entity.type
_entity.pdbx_description
1 polymer ?
#
loop_
_entity_poly.entity_id
_entity_poly.type
_entity_poly.pdbx_seq_one_letter_code
_entity_poly.pdbx_strand_id
1 'polypeptide(L)'
;MRFLYFLPAVLLFGLTRPVFAQNDFYGLINNIIALIINPIILFLLVLATLVFLWGAVNFIKASGSGDEEGIGAGKKNLVWGLIGMFIMLSVKSIIFIIQDFFTRP
;
A
#
# COMPACT_ATOMS: atom_id res chain seq x y z
N MET A 1 19.38 -14.10 14.89
CA MET A 1 19.67 -12.65 14.78
C MET A 1 20.05 -12.23 13.34
N ARG A 2 19.27 -12.62 12.31
CA ARG A 2 19.52 -12.24 10.88
C ARG A 2 18.27 -11.77 10.12
N PHE A 3 17.11 -11.72 10.77
CA PHE A 3 15.85 -11.28 10.15
C PHE A 3 15.71 -9.75 10.04
N LEU A 4 16.56 -9.00 10.76
CA LEU A 4 16.53 -7.54 10.80
C LEU A 4 17.15 -6.86 9.55
N TYR A 5 17.82 -7.63 8.67
CA TYR A 5 18.40 -7.13 7.40
C TYR A 5 17.41 -7.08 6.22
N PHE A 6 16.21 -7.66 6.36
CA PHE A 6 15.18 -7.64 5.29
C PHE A 6 14.20 -6.46 5.40
N LEU A 7 14.08 -5.84 6.58
CA LEU A 7 13.26 -4.63 6.79
C LEU A 7 13.78 -3.33 6.15
N PRO A 8 15.09 -3.07 5.99
CA PRO A 8 15.55 -1.77 5.50
C PRO A 8 15.44 -1.62 3.99
N ALA A 9 15.38 -2.68 3.18
CA ALA A 9 15.33 -2.54 1.73
C ALA A 9 14.00 -1.89 1.23
N VAL A 10 12.88 -2.22 1.89
CA VAL A 10 11.56 -1.64 1.55
C VAL A 10 11.40 -0.22 2.11
N LEU A 11 12.05 0.08 3.24
CA LEU A 11 12.02 1.40 3.87
C LEU A 11 13.01 2.39 3.21
N LEU A 12 14.16 1.93 2.73
CA LEU A 12 15.18 2.76 2.09
C LEU A 12 14.82 3.15 0.66
N PHE A 13 14.08 2.31 -0.08
CA PHE A 13 13.68 2.65 -1.45
C PHE A 13 12.71 3.85 -1.52
N GLY A 14 12.07 4.21 -0.40
CA GLY A 14 11.13 5.33 -0.33
C GLY A 14 11.67 6.64 0.23
N LEU A 15 12.86 6.67 0.85
CA LEU A 15 13.27 7.77 1.73
C LEU A 15 14.44 8.65 1.26
N THR A 16 15.14 8.30 0.18
CA THR A 16 16.34 9.06 -0.24
C THR A 16 16.22 9.70 -1.62
N ARG A 17 15.08 10.34 -1.92
CA ARG A 17 15.04 11.32 -3.01
C ARG A 17 15.15 12.71 -2.38
N PRO A 18 16.26 13.44 -2.58
CA PRO A 18 16.39 14.80 -2.07
C PRO A 18 15.29 15.66 -2.71
N VAL A 19 14.33 16.09 -1.89
CA VAL A 19 13.20 16.95 -2.22
C VAL A 19 13.58 18.40 -1.93
N PHE A 20 14.69 18.88 -2.49
CA PHE A 20 15.05 20.29 -2.36
C PHE A 20 15.55 20.87 -3.68
N ALA A 21 14.77 21.87 -4.12
CA ALA A 21 15.07 22.94 -5.07
C ALA A 21 15.17 22.58 -6.57
N GLN A 22 14.00 22.54 -7.23
CA GLN A 22 13.88 22.88 -8.64
C GLN A 22 12.50 23.51 -8.85
N ASN A 23 12.45 24.79 -9.29
CA ASN A 23 11.24 25.58 -9.50
C ASN A 23 10.45 25.16 -10.76
N ASP A 24 10.45 23.85 -11.06
CA ASP A 24 9.84 23.27 -12.24
C ASP A 24 8.54 22.54 -11.86
N PHE A 25 7.56 22.53 -12.77
CA PHE A 25 6.27 21.84 -12.59
C PHE A 25 6.44 20.37 -12.14
N TYR A 26 7.50 19.72 -12.62
CA TYR A 26 7.91 18.37 -12.22
C TYR A 26 8.29 18.27 -10.72
N GLY A 27 8.93 19.29 -10.16
CA GLY A 27 9.26 19.39 -8.74
C GLY A 27 8.02 19.49 -7.85
N LEU A 28 7.01 20.26 -8.26
CA LEU A 28 5.74 20.39 -7.52
C LEU A 28 4.98 19.06 -7.46
N ILE A 29 4.90 18.34 -8.58
CA ILE A 29 4.28 17.01 -8.64
C ILE A 29 5.00 16.03 -7.71
N ASN A 30 6.33 16.00 -7.73
CA ASN A 30 7.10 15.12 -6.87
C ASN A 30 6.95 15.46 -5.38
N ASN A 31 6.85 16.75 -5.03
CA ASN A 31 6.60 17.17 -3.65
C ASN A 31 5.24 16.70 -3.15
N ILE A 32 4.20 16.85 -3.97
CA ILE A 32 2.84 16.36 -3.63
C ILE A 32 2.86 14.84 -3.45
N ILE A 33 3.52 14.10 -4.36
CA ILE A 33 3.61 12.64 -4.25
C ILE A 33 4.35 12.23 -2.98
N ALA A 34 5.50 12.86 -2.69
CA ALA A 34 6.33 12.50 -1.56
C ALA A 34 5.70 12.86 -0.21
N LEU A 35 5.06 14.03 -0.10
CA LEU A 35 4.54 14.56 1.15
C LEU A 35 3.10 14.15 1.45
N ILE A 36 2.30 13.83 0.43
CA ILE A 36 0.87 13.54 0.59
C ILE A 36 0.58 12.09 0.18
N ILE A 37 0.93 11.71 -1.04
CA ILE A 37 0.51 10.40 -1.59
C ILE A 37 1.22 9.23 -0.88
N ASN A 38 2.55 9.30 -0.72
CA ASN A 38 3.31 8.21 -0.07
C ASN A 38 2.88 7.94 1.37
N PRO A 39 2.70 8.95 2.25
CA PRO A 39 2.18 8.74 3.60
C PRO A 39 0.77 8.14 3.62
N ILE A 40 -0.12 8.61 2.73
CA ILE A 40 -1.48 8.08 2.62
C ILE A 40 -1.46 6.62 2.19
N ILE A 41 -0.64 6.25 1.20
CA ILE A 41 -0.48 4.85 0.78
C ILE A 41 0.01 3.99 1.93
N LEU A 42 1.02 4.44 2.68
CA LEU A 42 1.55 3.69 3.83
C LEU A 42 0.49 3.52 4.92
N PHE A 43 -0.28 4.56 5.21
CA PHE A 43 -1.38 4.51 6.17
C PHE A 43 -2.48 3.54 5.72
N LEU A 44 -2.91 3.62 4.46
CA LEU A 44 -3.87 2.70 3.87
C LEU A 44 -3.35 1.26 3.90
N LEU A 45 -2.06 1.03 3.67
CA LEU A 45 -1.46 -0.31 3.69
C LEU A 45 -1.62 -0.97 5.05
N VAL A 46 -1.34 -0.23 6.12
CA VAL A 46 -1.52 -0.71 7.49
C VAL A 46 -2.99 -1.04 7.74
N LEU A 47 -3.90 -0.13 7.40
CA LEU A 47 -5.35 -0.36 7.58
C LEU A 47 -5.86 -1.56 6.77
N ALA A 48 -5.51 -1.66 5.50
CA ALA A 48 -5.92 -2.76 4.63
C ALA A 48 -5.39 -4.10 5.13
N THR A 49 -4.13 -4.14 5.60
CA THR A 49 -3.53 -5.35 6.17
C THR A 49 -4.25 -5.77 7.45
N LEU A 50 -4.62 -4.82 8.32
CA LEU A 50 -5.40 -5.11 9.54
C LEU A 50 -6.79 -5.67 9.21
N VAL A 51 -7.51 -5.07 8.27
CA VAL A 51 -8.84 -5.54 7.83
C VAL A 51 -8.73 -6.90 7.16
N PHE A 52 -7.71 -7.11 6.34
CA PHE A 52 -7.44 -8.40 5.68
C PHE A 52 -7.14 -9.51 6.70
N LEU A 53 -6.25 -9.25 7.67
CA LEU A 53 -5.91 -10.20 8.74
C LEU A 53 -7.13 -10.52 9.61
N TRP A 54 -7.92 -9.51 9.97
CA TRP A 54 -9.15 -9.71 10.72
C TRP A 54 -10.15 -10.57 9.95
N GLY A 55 -10.33 -10.29 8.66
CA GLY A 55 -11.16 -11.09 7.75
C GLY A 55 -10.69 -12.54 7.65
N ALA A 56 -9.38 -12.75 7.51
CA ALA A 56 -8.77 -14.09 7.42
C ALA A 56 -9.00 -14.90 8.71
N VAL A 57 -8.73 -14.31 9.87
CA VAL A 57 -8.94 -14.98 11.17
C VAL A 57 -10.40 -15.31 11.38
N ASN A 58 -11.32 -14.38 11.08
CA ASN A 58 -12.75 -14.61 11.24
C ASN A 58 -13.26 -15.68 10.27
N PHE A 59 -12.79 -15.66 9.02
CA PHE A 59 -13.13 -16.66 8.01
C PHE A 59 -12.69 -18.06 8.42
N ILE A 60 -11.46 -18.21 8.93
CA ILE A 60 -10.94 -19.51 9.38
C ILE A 60 -11.72 -20.03 10.60
N LYS A 61 -12.01 -19.15 11.57
CA LYS A 61 -12.79 -19.52 12.77
C LYS A 61 -14.21 -19.98 12.41
N ALA A 62 -14.92 -19.19 11.59
CA ALA A 62 -16.29 -19.51 11.17
C ALA A 62 -16.35 -20.77 10.30
N SER A 63 -15.33 -20.99 9.45
CA SER A 63 -15.20 -22.21 8.66
C SER A 63 -14.99 -23.47 9.52
N GLY A 64 -14.34 -23.34 10.68
CA GLY A 64 -14.17 -24.43 11.63
C GLY A 64 -15.42 -24.76 12.44
N SER A 65 -16.32 -23.79 12.64
CA SER A 65 -17.56 -23.96 13.41
C SER A 65 -18.80 -24.26 12.57
N GLY A 66 -18.70 -24.19 11.23
CA GLY A 66 -19.84 -24.35 10.32
C GLY A 66 -20.81 -23.16 10.31
N ASP A 67 -20.35 -21.99 10.75
CA ASP A 67 -21.16 -20.76 10.78
C ASP A 67 -21.12 -20.06 9.41
N GLU A 68 -22.16 -20.27 8.59
CA GLU A 68 -22.27 -19.68 7.26
C GLU A 68 -22.28 -18.15 7.26
N GLU A 69 -22.82 -17.53 8.32
CA GLU A 69 -22.92 -16.08 8.43
C GLU A 69 -21.53 -15.46 8.72
N GLY A 70 -20.79 -16.06 9.65
CA GLY A 70 -19.40 -15.72 9.95
C GLY A 70 -18.45 -15.91 8.76
N ILE A 71 -18.68 -16.95 7.94
CA ILE A 71 -17.94 -17.20 6.69
C ILE A 71 -18.19 -16.07 5.69
N GLY A 72 -19.46 -15.68 5.50
CA GLY A 72 -19.84 -14.58 4.61
C GLY A 72 -19.20 -13.26 5.04
N ALA A 73 -19.25 -12.93 6.33
CA ALA A 73 -18.63 -11.73 6.88
C ALA A 73 -17.10 -11.75 6.74
N GLY A 74 -16.45 -12.90 7.00
CA GLY A 74 -15.00 -13.07 6.83
C GLY A 74 -14.55 -12.89 5.39
N LYS A 75 -15.25 -13.50 4.43
CA LYS A 75 -15.00 -13.31 2.98
C LYS A 75 -15.14 -11.85 2.57
N LYS A 76 -16.18 -11.16 3.04
CA LYS A 76 -16.38 -9.73 2.75
C LYS A 76 -15.16 -8.92 3.19
N ASN A 77 -14.70 -9.11 4.43
CA ASN A 77 -13.54 -8.39 4.97
C ASN A 77 -12.23 -8.71 4.23
N LEU A 78 -12.03 -9.95 3.78
CA LEU A 78 -10.91 -10.32 2.91
C LEU A 78 -10.93 -9.54 1.58
N VAL A 79 -12.10 -9.44 0.95
CA VAL A 79 -12.27 -8.70 -0.31
C VAL A 79 -12.03 -7.20 -0.11
N TRP A 80 -12.54 -6.60 0.97
CA TRP A 80 -12.25 -5.19 1.30
C TRP A 80 -10.76 -4.93 1.50
N GLY A 81 -10.05 -5.85 2.19
CA GLY A 81 -8.60 -5.77 2.32
C GLY A 81 -7.87 -5.86 0.99
N LEU A 82 -8.30 -6.77 0.11
CA LEU A 82 -7.72 -6.94 -1.23
C LEU A 82 -7.94 -5.72 -2.13
N ILE A 83 -9.14 -5.14 -2.11
CA ILE A 83 -9.46 -3.90 -2.84
C ILE A 83 -8.55 -2.77 -2.37
N GLY A 84 -8.35 -2.65 -1.05
CA GLY A 84 -7.43 -1.65 -0.49
C GLY A 84 -6.01 -1.80 -1.05
N MET A 85 -5.47 -3.02 -1.05
CA MET A 85 -4.14 -3.31 -1.62
C MET A 85 -4.08 -3.03 -3.12
N PHE A 86 -5.13 -3.37 -3.86
CA PHE A 86 -5.20 -3.14 -5.31
C PHE A 86 -5.15 -1.64 -5.66
N ILE A 87 -5.86 -0.80 -4.90
CA ILE A 87 -5.84 0.67 -5.10
C ILE A 87 -4.42 1.21 -4.88
N MET A 88 -3.72 0.76 -3.84
CA MET A 88 -2.35 1.22 -3.56
C MET A 88 -1.37 0.87 -4.68
N LEU A 89 -1.47 -0.35 -5.21
CA LEU A 89 -0.66 -0.80 -6.35
C LEU A 89 -0.99 0.00 -7.61
N SER A 90 -2.27 0.25 -7.86
CA SER A 90 -2.72 1.04 -9.01
C SER A 90 -2.16 2.46 -8.98
N VAL A 91 -2.24 3.14 -7.83
CA VAL A 91 -1.71 4.51 -7.66
C VAL A 91 -0.20 4.55 -7.91
N LYS A 92 0.58 3.64 -7.28
CA LYS A 92 2.04 3.60 -7.50
C LYS A 92 2.41 3.29 -8.94
N SER A 93 1.65 2.42 -9.61
CA SER A 93 1.90 2.04 -11.01
C SER A 93 1.65 3.21 -11.96
N ILE A 94 0.55 3.95 -11.76
CA ILE A 94 0.24 5.14 -12.57
C ILE A 94 1.32 6.21 -12.39
N ILE A 95 1.73 6.47 -11.15
CA ILE A 95 2.82 7.43 -10.86
C ILE A 95 4.11 7.00 -11.55
N PHE A 96 4.45 5.71 -11.50
CA PHE A 96 5.64 5.18 -12.17
C PHE A 96 5.60 5.39 -13.68
N ILE A 97 4.46 5.10 -14.33
CA ILE A 97 4.29 5.31 -15.77
C ILE A 97 4.43 6.78 -16.14
N ILE A 98 3.80 7.68 -15.38
CA ILE A 98 3.89 9.13 -15.62
C ILE A 98 5.34 9.60 -15.45
N GLN A 99 6.03 9.17 -14.39
CA GLN A 99 7.42 9.53 -14.17
C GLN A 99 8.32 9.00 -15.28
N ASP A 100 8.17 7.74 -15.68
CA ASP A 100 8.95 7.11 -16.74
C ASP A 100 8.76 7.81 -18.09
N PHE A 101 7.51 8.19 -18.41
CA PHE A 101 7.18 8.93 -19.63
C PHE A 101 7.87 10.30 -19.72
N PHE A 102 7.93 11.06 -18.62
CA PHE A 102 8.60 12.37 -18.60
C PHE A 102 10.12 12.28 -18.36
N THR A 103 10.63 11.15 -17.88
CA THR A 103 12.07 10.94 -17.61
C THR A 103 12.82 10.42 -18.84
N ARG A 104 12.14 9.71 -19.74
CA ARG A 104 12.73 9.28 -21.01
C ARG A 104 12.59 10.40 -22.06
N PRO A 105 13.70 10.84 -22.68
CA PRO A 105 13.69 11.92 -23.66
C PRO A 105 12.89 11.56 -24.92
#